data_AF-A0A821XHI8-F1
#
_entry.id   AF-A0A821XHI8-F1
#
_cell.length_a   1.000
_cell.length_b   1.000
_cell.length_c   1.000
_cell.angle_alpha   90.00
_cell.angle_beta   90.00
_cell.angle_gamma   90.00
#
_symmetry.space_group_name_H-M   'P 1'
#
loop_
_entity.id
_entity.type
_entity.pdbx_description
1 polymer ?
#
loop_
_entity_poly.entity_id
_entity_poly.type
_entity_poly.pdbx_seq_one_letter_code
_entity_poly.pdbx_strand_id
1 'polypeptide(L)'
;MEGEKKQDYDTCRQLEQAAEKARQYELEQVLRLEKQKKKREDLQRKQIQDALNQQTYSQFKAYAEQQYKDNRAAQEDLIRQLQEQHFHKYMQQVYQQQLIDQQLRAKATMEQTSENITLSSVPPSNAVPLPSTLANTVIPPPLVNVVPTNIVTTSSPTIEVPSTNMELPPA
;
A
#
# COMPACT_ATOMS: atom_id res chain seq x y z
N MET A 1 -48.93 -48.45 -4.81
CA MET A 1 -48.72 -47.19 -4.06
C MET A 1 -47.54 -47.22 -3.08
N GLU A 2 -47.06 -48.36 -2.59
CA GLU A 2 -45.89 -48.39 -1.68
C GLU A 2 -44.53 -48.32 -2.39
N GLY A 3 -44.42 -48.87 -3.61
CA GLY A 3 -43.18 -48.84 -4.40
C GLY A 3 -42.78 -47.45 -4.92
N GLU A 4 -43.74 -46.65 -5.37
CA GLU A 4 -43.50 -45.26 -5.83
C GLU A 4 -43.02 -44.36 -4.68
N LYS A 5 -43.65 -44.43 -3.50
CA LYS A 5 -43.23 -43.65 -2.33
C LYS A 5 -41.79 -43.95 -1.89
N LYS A 6 -41.33 -45.19 -2.08
CA LYS A 6 -39.95 -45.59 -1.76
C LYS A 6 -38.96 -45.05 -2.80
N GLN A 7 -39.32 -45.09 -4.09
CA GLN A 7 -38.50 -44.56 -5.18
C GLN A 7 -38.37 -43.03 -5.09
N ASP A 8 -39.44 -42.33 -4.72
CA ASP A 8 -39.43 -40.88 -4.49
C ASP A 8 -38.54 -40.50 -3.30
N TYR A 9 -38.58 -41.28 -2.21
CA TYR A 9 -37.69 -41.10 -1.05
C TYR A 9 -36.21 -41.28 -1.42
N ASP A 10 -35.89 -42.35 -2.14
CA ASP A 10 -34.52 -42.63 -2.58
C ASP A 10 -34.01 -41.55 -3.55
N THR A 11 -34.87 -41.05 -4.43
CA THR A 11 -34.55 -39.95 -5.37
C THR A 11 -34.35 -38.62 -4.65
N CYS A 12 -35.21 -38.28 -3.69
CA CYS A 12 -35.10 -37.07 -2.90
C CYS A 12 -33.79 -37.05 -2.08
N ARG A 13 -33.41 -38.19 -1.49
CA ARG A 13 -32.14 -38.36 -0.76
C ARG A 13 -30.91 -38.19 -1.67
N GLN A 14 -30.96 -38.71 -2.90
CA GLN A 14 -29.87 -38.53 -3.87
C GLN A 14 -29.73 -37.07 -4.33
N LEU A 15 -30.85 -36.39 -4.57
CA LEU A 15 -30.87 -34.98 -4.93
C LEU A 15 -30.29 -34.10 -3.81
N GLU A 16 -30.65 -34.37 -2.56
CA GLU A 16 -30.11 -33.64 -1.40
C GLU A 16 -28.59 -33.83 -1.26
N GLN A 17 -28.09 -35.06 -1.41
CA GLN A 17 -26.64 -35.33 -1.39
C GLN A 17 -25.90 -34.67 -2.56
N ALA A 18 -26.50 -34.65 -3.75
CA ALA A 18 -25.92 -33.97 -4.91
C ALA A 18 -25.90 -32.45 -4.69
N ALA A 19 -26.96 -31.87 -4.14
CA ALA A 19 -27.03 -30.46 -3.79
C ALA A 19 -26.02 -30.09 -2.70
N GLU A 20 -25.82 -30.94 -1.69
CA GLU A 20 -24.83 -30.73 -0.64
C GLU A 20 -23.40 -30.76 -1.21
N LYS A 21 -23.07 -31.76 -2.04
CA LYS A 21 -21.77 -31.82 -2.72
C LYS A 21 -21.54 -30.63 -3.64
N ALA A 22 -22.58 -30.18 -4.36
CA ALA A 22 -22.49 -28.98 -5.20
C ALA A 22 -22.18 -27.73 -4.36
N ARG A 23 -22.86 -27.56 -3.22
CA ARG A 23 -22.57 -26.47 -2.27
C ARG A 23 -21.16 -26.55 -1.69
N GLN A 24 -20.70 -27.74 -1.31
CA GLN A 24 -19.34 -27.94 -0.80
C GLN A 24 -18.28 -27.56 -1.85
N TYR A 25 -18.48 -27.99 -3.10
CA TYR A 25 -17.60 -27.65 -4.20
C TYR A 25 -17.59 -26.13 -4.46
N GLU A 26 -18.75 -25.49 -4.47
CA GLU A 26 -18.85 -24.03 -4.64
C GLU A 26 -18.10 -23.27 -3.54
N LEU A 27 -18.29 -23.67 -2.28
CA LEU A 27 -17.58 -23.09 -1.14
C LEU A 27 -16.07 -23.26 -1.25
N GLU A 28 -15.59 -24.43 -1.69
CA GLU A 28 -14.17 -24.68 -1.92
C GLU A 28 -13.61 -23.77 -3.02
N GLN A 29 -14.36 -23.55 -4.11
CA GLN A 29 -13.94 -22.64 -5.18
C GLN A 29 -13.86 -21.18 -4.70
N VAL A 30 -14.85 -20.72 -3.92
CA VAL A 30 -14.84 -19.39 -3.32
C VAL A 30 -13.61 -19.24 -2.42
N LEU A 31 -13.36 -20.18 -1.52
CA LEU A 31 -12.20 -20.16 -0.62
C LEU A 31 -10.88 -20.16 -1.41
N ARG A 32 -10.80 -20.92 -2.50
CA ARG A 32 -9.62 -20.96 -3.38
C ARG A 32 -9.37 -19.61 -4.05
N LEU A 33 -10.41 -18.96 -4.56
CA LEU A 33 -10.33 -17.65 -5.19
C LEU A 33 -9.91 -16.57 -4.18
N GLU A 34 -10.52 -16.55 -3.00
CA GLU A 34 -10.14 -15.63 -1.93
C GLU A 34 -8.68 -15.81 -1.50
N LYS A 35 -8.24 -17.07 -1.33
CA LYS A 35 -6.84 -17.38 -0.99
C LYS A 35 -5.88 -16.92 -2.08
N GLN A 36 -6.25 -17.08 -3.36
CA GLN A 36 -5.43 -16.59 -4.47
C GLN A 36 -5.38 -15.07 -4.51
N LYS A 37 -6.52 -14.39 -4.29
CA LYS A 37 -6.60 -12.93 -4.21
C LYS A 37 -5.70 -12.40 -3.10
N LYS A 38 -5.82 -12.94 -1.88
CA LYS A 38 -4.99 -12.56 -0.74
C LYS A 38 -3.49 -12.77 -1.03
N LYS A 39 -3.12 -13.92 -1.61
CA LYS A 39 -1.72 -14.18 -2.00
C LYS A 39 -1.19 -13.15 -2.99
N ARG A 40 -2.00 -12.70 -3.94
CA ARG A 40 -1.61 -11.68 -4.92
C ARG A 40 -1.39 -10.33 -4.24
N GLU A 41 -2.31 -9.93 -3.36
CA GLU A 41 -2.22 -8.69 -2.60
C GLU A 41 -0.98 -8.67 -1.68
N ASP A 42 -0.73 -9.77 -0.96
CA ASP A 42 0.45 -9.92 -0.10
C ASP A 42 1.76 -9.83 -0.92
N LEU A 43 1.80 -10.48 -2.09
CA LEU A 43 2.97 -10.42 -2.97
C LEU A 43 3.21 -8.99 -3.48
N GLN A 44 2.15 -8.31 -3.93
CA GLN A 44 2.24 -6.94 -4.39
C GLN A 44 2.72 -6.01 -3.27
N ARG A 45 2.16 -6.15 -2.07
CA ARG A 45 2.58 -5.38 -0.90
C ARG A 45 4.06 -5.57 -0.61
N LYS A 46 4.56 -6.81 -0.64
CA LYS A 46 5.96 -7.12 -0.43
C LYS A 46 6.86 -6.50 -1.51
N GLN A 47 6.47 -6.58 -2.78
CA GLN A 47 7.22 -5.96 -3.87
C GLN A 47 7.35 -4.45 -3.70
N ILE A 48 6.27 -3.77 -3.28
CA ILE A 48 6.29 -2.33 -3.00
C ILE A 48 7.27 -2.03 -1.84
N GLN A 49 7.20 -2.80 -0.74
CA GLN A 49 8.12 -2.64 0.38
C GLN A 49 9.58 -2.83 -0.04
N ASP A 50 9.89 -3.91 -0.76
CA ASP A 50 11.25 -4.21 -1.19
C ASP A 50 11.80 -3.12 -2.11
N ALA A 51 11.00 -2.61 -3.05
CA ALA A 51 11.39 -1.53 -3.94
C ALA A 51 11.64 -0.21 -3.18
N LEU A 52 10.75 0.16 -2.26
CA LEU A 52 10.92 1.36 -1.43
C LEU A 52 12.12 1.23 -0.49
N ASN A 53 12.37 0.03 0.05
CA ASN A 53 13.52 -0.24 0.89
C ASN A 53 14.81 -0.06 0.09
N GLN A 54 14.92 -0.62 -1.10
CA GLN A 54 16.09 -0.43 -1.97
C GLN A 54 16.35 1.05 -2.28
N GLN A 55 15.29 1.81 -2.54
CA GLN A 55 15.40 3.23 -2.85
C GLN A 55 15.89 4.06 -1.65
N THR A 56 15.41 3.76 -0.45
CA THR A 56 15.62 4.60 0.75
C THR A 56 16.75 4.10 1.66
N TYR A 57 17.21 2.86 1.48
CA TYR A 57 18.16 2.20 2.39
C TYR A 57 19.41 3.04 2.65
N SER A 58 20.06 3.56 1.60
CA SER A 58 21.29 4.34 1.75
C SER A 58 21.10 5.61 2.58
N GLN A 59 19.96 6.30 2.42
CA GLN A 59 19.65 7.52 3.17
C GLN A 59 19.35 7.21 4.63
N PHE A 60 18.53 6.18 4.88
CA PHE A 60 18.20 5.76 6.25
C PHE A 60 19.41 5.18 6.98
N LYS A 61 20.29 4.46 6.27
CA LYS A 61 21.53 3.95 6.83
C LYS A 61 22.45 5.09 7.25
N ALA A 62 22.68 6.08 6.39
CA ALA A 62 23.51 7.24 6.74
C ALA A 62 22.94 8.00 7.96
N TYR A 63 21.62 8.16 8.02
CA TYR A 63 20.96 8.77 9.17
C TYR A 63 21.12 7.93 10.45
N ALA A 64 20.96 6.62 10.36
CA ALA A 64 21.09 5.73 11.50
C ALA A 64 22.54 5.67 12.03
N GLU A 65 23.53 5.62 11.15
CA GLU A 65 24.95 5.67 11.51
C GLU A 65 25.31 6.98 12.23
N GLN A 66 24.69 8.10 11.86
CA GLN A 66 24.89 9.38 12.54
C GLN A 66 24.35 9.37 13.98
N GLN A 67 23.19 8.74 14.20
CA GLN A 67 22.53 8.69 15.51
C GLN A 67 23.16 7.65 16.44
N TYR A 68 23.53 6.48 15.90
CA TYR A 68 23.98 5.31 16.65
C TYR A 68 25.35 4.83 16.16
N LYS A 69 26.38 5.67 16.25
CA LYS A 69 27.71 5.42 15.66
C LYS A 69 28.32 4.04 15.95
N ASP A 70 28.12 3.51 17.16
CA ASP A 70 28.71 2.23 17.60
C ASP A 70 27.69 1.10 17.83
N ASN A 71 26.40 1.35 17.63
CA ASN A 71 25.35 0.37 17.91
C ASN A 71 24.62 -0.09 16.64
N ARG A 72 25.14 -1.14 16.01
CA ARG A 72 24.56 -1.73 14.80
C ARG A 72 23.12 -2.21 15.00
N ALA A 73 22.78 -2.80 16.15
CA ALA A 73 21.42 -3.28 16.40
C ALA A 73 20.43 -2.11 16.42
N ALA A 74 20.78 -1.02 17.12
CA ALA A 74 19.96 0.19 17.14
C ALA A 74 19.88 0.87 15.77
N GLN A 75 20.95 0.84 14.97
CA GLN A 75 20.90 1.32 13.59
C GLN A 75 19.89 0.53 12.75
N GLU A 76 19.93 -0.81 12.82
CA GLU A 76 19.01 -1.66 12.07
C GLU A 76 17.56 -1.47 12.51
N ASP A 77 17.29 -1.34 13.81
CA ASP A 77 15.94 -1.07 14.33
C ASP A 77 15.42 0.30 13.86
N LEU A 78 16.27 1.34 13.89
CA LEU A 78 15.90 2.67 13.40
C LEU A 78 15.61 2.64 11.89
N ILE A 79 16.40 1.93 11.09
CA ILE A 79 16.15 1.78 9.65
C ILE A 79 14.79 1.12 9.41
N ARG A 80 14.46 0.05 10.14
CA ARG A 80 13.15 -0.62 10.02
C ARG A 80 12.00 0.33 10.35
N GLN A 81 12.11 1.10 11.43
CA GLN A 81 11.09 2.09 11.81
C GLN A 81 10.89 3.15 10.72
N LEU A 82 11.99 3.68 10.16
CA LEU A 82 11.92 4.66 9.09
C LEU A 82 11.31 4.10 7.81
N GLN A 83 11.65 2.86 7.44
CA GLN A 83 11.07 2.16 6.31
C GLN A 83 9.57 1.92 6.49
N GLU A 84 9.14 1.51 7.68
CA GLU A 84 7.73 1.35 8.01
C GLU A 84 6.98 2.68 7.90
N GLN A 85 7.49 3.75 8.50
CA GLN A 85 6.89 5.09 8.40
C GLN A 85 6.79 5.56 6.94
N HIS A 86 7.86 5.36 6.17
CA HIS A 86 7.90 5.71 4.76
C HIS A 86 6.87 4.92 3.94
N PHE A 87 6.75 3.61 4.19
CA PHE A 87 5.77 2.76 3.53
C PHE A 87 4.33 3.23 3.78
N HIS A 88 3.98 3.57 5.03
CA HIS A 88 2.64 4.06 5.35
C HIS A 88 2.30 5.37 4.62
N LYS A 89 3.23 6.33 4.62
CA LYS A 89 3.05 7.60 3.89
C LYS A 89 2.89 7.36 2.39
N TYR A 90 3.72 6.50 1.80
CA TYR A 90 3.62 6.15 0.40
C TYR A 90 2.27 5.51 0.07
N MET A 91 1.81 4.54 0.86
CA MET A 91 0.53 3.87 0.63
C MET A 91 -0.67 4.82 0.73
N GLN A 92 -0.63 5.79 1.65
CA GLN A 92 -1.65 6.84 1.73
C GLN A 92 -1.70 7.69 0.47
N GLN A 93 -0.54 8.09 -0.05
CA GLN A 93 -0.45 8.85 -1.30
C GLN A 93 -0.97 8.05 -2.50
N VAL A 94 -0.58 6.78 -2.63
CA VAL A 94 -1.07 5.90 -3.69
C VAL A 94 -2.59 5.77 -3.64
N TYR A 95 -3.16 5.59 -2.45
CA TYR A 95 -4.61 5.50 -2.29
C TYR A 95 -5.33 6.79 -2.72
N GLN A 96 -4.81 7.96 -2.33
CA GLN A 96 -5.37 9.24 -2.76
C GLN A 96 -5.32 9.40 -4.28
N GLN A 97 -4.21 9.04 -4.92
CA GLN A 97 -4.09 9.09 -6.38
C GLN A 97 -5.10 8.14 -7.06
N GLN A 98 -5.30 6.94 -6.54
CA GLN A 98 -6.29 6.00 -7.08
C GLN A 98 -7.72 6.55 -7.00
N LEU A 99 -8.07 7.25 -5.92
CA LEU A 99 -9.38 7.90 -5.79
C LEU A 99 -9.56 9.01 -6.83
N ILE A 100 -8.53 9.83 -7.04
CA ILE A 100 -8.54 10.89 -8.06
C ILE A 100 -8.73 10.26 -9.44
N ASP A 101 -7.91 9.26 -9.79
CA ASP A 101 -7.96 8.58 -11.08
C ASP A 101 -9.34 7.92 -11.31
N GLN A 102 -9.93 7.33 -10.28
CA GLN A 102 -11.28 6.76 -10.35
C GLN A 102 -12.32 7.86 -10.61
N GLN A 103 -12.22 9.01 -9.94
CA GLN A 103 -13.13 10.13 -10.16
C GLN A 103 -13.01 10.70 -11.58
N LEU A 104 -11.80 10.82 -12.12
CA LEU A 104 -11.58 11.25 -13.50
C LEU A 104 -12.20 10.26 -14.50
N ARG A 105 -12.01 8.95 -14.30
CA ARG A 105 -12.62 7.92 -15.16
C ARG A 105 -14.14 7.94 -15.12
N ALA A 106 -14.72 8.13 -13.94
CA ALA A 106 -16.17 8.25 -13.78
C ALA A 106 -16.71 9.48 -14.54
N LYS A 107 -16.05 10.63 -14.43
CA LYS A 107 -16.43 11.85 -15.16
C LYS A 107 -16.33 11.69 -16.69
N ALA A 108 -15.23 11.11 -17.18
CA ALA A 108 -15.05 10.86 -18.61
C ALA A 108 -16.12 9.92 -19.20
N THR A 109 -16.65 9.00 -18.40
CA THR A 109 -17.74 8.10 -18.83
C THR A 109 -19.09 8.83 -18.92
N MET A 110 -19.31 9.88 -18.12
CA MET A 110 -20.56 10.66 -18.12
C MET A 110 -20.61 11.73 -19.23
N GLU A 111 -19.46 12.22 -19.70
CA GLU A 111 -19.40 13.23 -20.78
C GLU A 111 -19.57 12.63 -22.20
N GLN A 112 -19.58 11.29 -22.36
CA GLN A 112 -19.81 10.63 -23.65
C GLN A 112 -21.29 10.39 -24.01
N THR A 113 -22.25 10.72 -23.14
CA THR A 113 -23.70 10.48 -23.40
C THR A 113 -24.46 11.67 -24.00
N SER A 114 -23.82 12.82 -24.29
CA SER A 114 -24.55 14.01 -24.74
C SER A 114 -24.31 14.48 -26.18
N GLU A 115 -23.49 13.79 -26.99
CA GLU A 115 -23.36 14.07 -28.42
C GLU A 115 -23.06 12.79 -29.23
N ASN A 116 -24.08 11.99 -29.60
CA ASN A 116 -24.11 11.29 -30.89
C ASN A 116 -25.48 10.62 -31.21
N ILE A 117 -26.41 11.37 -31.81
CA ILE A 117 -27.31 10.78 -32.83
C ILE A 117 -26.74 11.17 -34.18
N THR A 118 -25.75 10.45 -34.68
CA THR A 118 -25.43 10.36 -36.12
C THR A 118 -24.78 9.01 -36.40
N LEU A 119 -25.52 8.17 -37.12
CA LEU A 119 -25.16 6.82 -37.50
C LEU A 119 -23.86 6.74 -38.34
N SER A 120 -22.89 5.94 -37.90
CA SER A 120 -22.12 5.00 -38.73
C SER A 120 -21.23 4.16 -37.80
N SER A 121 -21.54 2.87 -37.60
CA SER A 121 -21.15 1.73 -38.45
C SER A 121 -19.78 1.15 -38.07
N VAL A 122 -19.81 -0.13 -37.68
CA VAL A 122 -18.75 -1.17 -37.63
C VAL A 122 -17.84 -1.28 -36.37
N PRO A 123 -17.99 -2.35 -35.55
CA PRO A 123 -16.87 -3.13 -34.98
C PRO A 123 -16.66 -4.42 -35.83
N PRO A 124 -15.61 -5.26 -35.66
CA PRO A 124 -14.54 -5.26 -34.65
C PRO A 124 -13.12 -5.37 -35.24
N SER A 125 -12.08 -4.94 -34.52
CA SER A 125 -10.73 -5.45 -34.81
C SER A 125 -9.83 -5.46 -33.59
N ASN A 126 -9.18 -6.61 -33.41
CA ASN A 126 -8.11 -6.86 -32.48
C ASN A 126 -7.09 -5.71 -32.44
N ALA A 127 -7.02 -5.04 -31.31
CA ALA A 127 -5.77 -4.48 -30.81
C ALA A 127 -5.87 -4.50 -29.29
N VAL A 128 -5.20 -5.47 -28.68
CA VAL A 128 -4.76 -5.33 -27.29
C VAL A 128 -3.89 -4.08 -27.27
N PRO A 129 -4.25 -2.98 -26.59
CA PRO A 129 -3.25 -1.98 -26.28
C PRO A 129 -2.47 -2.57 -25.11
N LEU A 130 -1.34 -3.20 -25.40
CA LEU A 130 -0.24 -3.20 -24.46
C LEU A 130 0.09 -1.72 -24.18
N PRO A 131 0.01 -1.22 -22.94
CA PRO A 131 0.79 -0.05 -22.59
C PRO A 131 2.25 -0.51 -22.41
N SER A 132 2.96 -0.64 -23.52
CA SER A 132 4.42 -0.67 -23.54
C SER A 132 4.94 0.73 -23.25
N THR A 133 4.90 1.14 -21.98
CA THR A 133 5.64 2.31 -21.49
C THR A 133 6.42 1.95 -20.23
N LEU A 134 7.45 1.13 -20.41
CA LEU A 134 8.63 1.12 -19.56
C LEU A 134 9.40 2.42 -19.83
N ALA A 135 9.12 3.51 -19.11
CA ALA A 135 10.04 4.65 -18.92
C ALA A 135 9.39 5.83 -18.17
N ASN A 136 8.53 5.61 -17.18
CA ASN A 136 8.25 6.66 -16.21
C ASN A 136 8.32 6.08 -14.81
N THR A 137 9.55 6.11 -14.32
CA THR A 137 9.89 6.27 -12.91
C THR A 137 9.07 7.43 -12.35
N VAL A 138 7.80 7.20 -12.02
CA VAL A 138 7.04 8.02 -11.09
C VAL A 138 7.57 7.69 -9.71
N ILE A 139 8.85 8.01 -9.51
CA ILE A 139 9.40 8.30 -8.21
C ILE A 139 8.79 9.66 -7.87
N PRO A 140 7.87 9.75 -6.90
CA PRO A 140 7.60 11.05 -6.31
C PRO A 140 8.93 11.64 -5.82
N PRO A 141 9.15 12.97 -5.97
CA PRO A 141 10.42 13.58 -5.62
C PRO A 141 10.83 13.20 -4.20
N PRO A 142 12.15 13.14 -3.89
CA PRO A 142 12.59 12.93 -2.52
C PRO A 142 11.85 13.94 -1.63
N LEU A 143 11.19 13.45 -0.58
CA LEU A 143 10.64 14.32 0.45
C LEU A 143 11.80 15.13 0.99
N VAL A 144 11.93 16.34 0.46
CA VAL A 144 12.73 17.41 1.05
C VAL A 144 12.22 17.53 2.48
N ASN A 145 13.11 17.22 3.42
CA ASN A 145 13.01 17.59 4.82
C ASN A 145 11.69 17.25 5.53
N VAL A 146 11.64 16.08 6.16
CA VAL A 146 10.89 15.95 7.42
C VAL A 146 11.77 15.19 8.40
N VAL A 147 12.73 15.91 8.98
CA VAL A 147 13.25 15.57 10.31
C VAL A 147 12.05 15.63 11.26
N PRO A 148 11.66 14.55 11.96
CA PRO A 148 10.72 14.69 13.05
C PRO A 148 11.46 15.37 14.20
N THR A 149 11.36 16.69 14.27
CA THR A 149 11.67 17.47 15.46
C THR A 149 10.68 17.07 16.55
N ASN A 150 11.04 16.07 17.36
CA ASN A 150 10.62 15.95 18.75
C ASN A 150 11.20 14.67 19.36
N ILE A 151 12.37 14.79 19.99
CA ILE A 151 12.67 14.07 21.22
C ILE A 151 13.62 14.91 22.09
N VAL A 152 13.05 15.43 23.18
CA VAL A 152 13.69 15.61 24.50
C VAL A 152 14.81 16.65 24.61
N THR A 153 14.43 17.92 24.81
CA THR A 153 15.23 18.86 25.61
C THR A 153 14.82 18.70 27.07
N THR A 154 15.36 17.69 27.75
CA THR A 154 15.39 17.70 29.22
C THR A 154 16.45 18.70 29.65
N SER A 155 15.95 19.81 30.17
CA SER A 155 16.65 20.71 31.08
C SER A 155 17.59 19.97 32.03
N SER A 156 18.88 20.23 31.90
CA SER A 156 19.85 20.11 32.99
C SER A 156 20.65 21.42 33.02
N PRO A 157 20.73 22.12 34.17
CA PRO A 157 21.36 23.43 34.26
C PRO A 157 22.88 23.24 34.41
N THR A 158 23.65 23.76 33.46
CA THR A 158 25.10 23.94 33.64
C THR A 158 25.35 25.39 34.04
N ILE A 159 25.91 25.54 35.25
CA ILE A 159 26.35 26.79 35.85
C ILE A 159 27.48 27.38 35.00
N GLU A 160 27.23 28.51 34.34
CA GLU A 160 28.28 29.36 33.80
C GLU A 160 28.71 30.37 34.87
N VAL A 161 29.97 30.27 35.28
CA VAL A 161 30.71 31.31 35.98
C VAL A 161 31.30 32.27 34.94
N PRO A 162 31.00 33.58 34.98
CA PRO A 162 31.72 34.54 34.15
C PRO A 162 32.99 35.02 34.87
N SER A 163 34.15 34.68 34.30
CA SER A 163 35.44 35.30 34.65
C SER A 163 35.61 36.65 33.95
N THR A 164 35.72 37.68 34.80
CA THR A 164 36.64 38.82 34.74
C THR A 164 36.50 39.86 33.62
N ASN A 165 36.12 41.09 34.00
CA ASN A 165 37.00 42.23 33.72
C ASN A 165 36.82 43.36 34.76
N MET A 166 37.97 43.83 35.27
CA MET A 166 38.10 45.01 36.12
C MET A 166 37.67 46.27 35.35
N GLU A 167 36.94 47.18 36.00
CA GLU A 167 37.04 48.62 35.75
C GLU A 167 36.57 49.39 37.00
N LEU A 168 37.52 49.91 37.80
CA LEU A 168 37.29 51.05 38.68
C LEU A 168 37.32 52.32 37.81
N PRO A 169 36.50 53.35 38.07
CA PRO A 169 37.07 54.65 38.52
C PRO A 169 36.05 55.48 39.37
N PRO A 170 36.28 56.78 39.68
CA PRO A 170 37.08 57.22 40.83
C PRO A 170 36.39 58.31 41.71
N ALA A 171 37.11 58.68 42.79
CA ALA A 171 36.97 59.85 43.68
C ALA A 171 35.84 59.86 44.71
#